data_AF-A0A328BSQ6-F1
#
_entry.id   AF-A0A328BSQ6-F1
#
_cell.length_a   1.000
_cell.length_b   1.000
_cell.length_c   1.000
_cell.angle_alpha   90.00
_cell.angle_beta   90.00
_cell.angle_gamma   90.00
#
_symmetry.space_group_name_H-M   'P 1'
#
loop_
_entity.id
_entity.type
_entity.pdbx_description
1 polymer ?
#
loop_
_entity_poly.entity_id
_entity_poly.type
_entity_poly.pdbx_seq_one_letter_code
_entity_poly.pdbx_strand_id
1 'polypeptide(L)'
;MNAGVRKPRALTLRDAFETEFARRELERRAREEAERQQQEADLANAKALHAAVTAEEDFLNSRGLSADVRRYTVSLDHPDFRIAAYFEAGQANVTLSDKRTALSGAAAPRKQQTAESVEDALQVMAQFLADETL
;
A
#
# COMPACT_ATOMS: atom_id res chain seq x y z
N MET A 1 44.03 51.34 -14.01
CA MET A 1 43.28 50.34 -14.82
C MET A 1 41.95 50.13 -14.12
N ASN A 2 40.85 50.65 -14.69
CA ASN A 2 39.53 50.60 -14.05
C ASN A 2 38.89 49.23 -14.24
N ALA A 3 38.66 48.51 -13.14
CA ALA A 3 37.85 47.30 -13.12
C ALA A 3 36.40 47.67 -13.41
N GLY A 4 35.92 47.35 -14.61
CA GLY A 4 34.52 47.49 -14.98
C GLY A 4 33.67 46.60 -14.09
N VAL A 5 32.96 47.20 -13.13
CA VAL A 5 31.94 46.54 -12.33
C VAL A 5 30.85 46.06 -13.31
N ARG A 6 30.82 44.75 -13.59
CA ARG A 6 29.70 44.14 -14.32
C ARG A 6 28.46 44.32 -13.46
N LYS A 7 27.58 45.26 -13.84
CA LYS A 7 26.26 45.40 -13.21
C LYS A 7 25.53 44.05 -13.31
N PRO A 8 24.98 43.51 -12.22
CA PRO A 8 24.17 42.30 -12.30
C PRO A 8 23.01 42.57 -13.26
N ARG A 9 22.81 41.68 -14.23
CA ARG A 9 21.65 41.74 -15.14
C ARG A 9 20.39 41.72 -14.27
N ALA A 10 19.56 42.75 -14.40
CA ALA A 10 18.28 42.79 -13.68
C ALA A 10 17.45 41.59 -14.14
N LEU A 11 17.10 40.69 -13.20
CA LEU A 11 16.16 39.60 -13.45
C LEU A 11 14.86 40.19 -13.99
N THR A 12 14.44 39.77 -15.18
CA THR A 12 13.13 40.16 -15.69
C THR A 12 12.05 39.29 -15.06
N LEU A 13 10.80 39.76 -15.06
CA LEU A 13 9.65 38.95 -14.63
C LEU A 13 9.56 37.64 -15.45
N ARG A 14 9.95 37.70 -16.73
CA ARG A 14 10.01 36.52 -17.60
C ARG A 14 11.02 35.49 -17.11
N ASP A 15 12.23 35.92 -16.75
CA ASP A 15 13.28 35.02 -16.25
C ASP A 15 12.85 34.37 -14.91
N ALA A 16 12.22 35.16 -14.03
CA ALA A 16 11.68 34.66 -12.78
C ALA A 16 10.54 33.66 -12.98
N PHE A 17 9.64 33.92 -13.94
CA PHE A 17 8.55 33.03 -14.29
C PHE A 17 9.06 31.71 -14.88
N GLU A 18 9.97 31.75 -15.86
CA GLU A 18 10.52 30.55 -16.51
C GLU A 18 11.26 29.67 -15.48
N THR A 19 11.99 30.28 -14.54
CA THR A 19 12.68 29.57 -13.45
C THR A 19 11.68 28.87 -12.50
N GLU A 20 10.65 29.59 -12.04
CA GLU A 20 9.64 29.02 -11.15
C GLU A 20 8.80 27.95 -11.86
N PHE A 21 8.47 28.18 -13.14
CA PHE A 21 7.75 27.20 -13.96
C PHE A 21 8.56 25.92 -14.12
N ALA A 22 9.85 26.02 -14.46
CA ALA A 22 10.74 24.86 -14.56
C ALA A 22 10.85 24.12 -13.23
N ARG A 23 10.96 24.84 -12.10
CA ARG A 23 10.97 24.24 -10.77
C ARG A 23 9.68 23.46 -10.50
N ARG A 24 8.51 24.04 -10.76
CA ARG A 24 7.22 23.36 -10.54
C ARG A 24 7.03 22.15 -11.45
N GLU A 25 7.48 22.23 -12.70
CA GLU A 25 7.46 21.08 -13.61
C GLU A 25 8.36 19.94 -13.11
N LEU A 26 9.54 20.25 -12.59
CA LEU A 26 10.42 19.25 -11.96
C LEU A 26 9.78 18.66 -10.70
N GLU A 27 9.20 19.49 -9.82
CA GLU A 27 8.48 19.02 -8.62
C GLU A 27 7.28 18.13 -8.98
N ARG A 28 6.53 18.49 -10.04
CA ARG A 28 5.41 17.68 -10.54
C ARG A 28 5.87 16.31 -11.00
N ARG A 29 6.90 16.24 -11.85
CA ARG A 29 7.46 14.98 -12.32
C ARG A 29 8.01 14.13 -11.17
N ALA A 30 8.67 14.75 -10.20
CA ALA A 30 9.18 14.05 -9.03
C ALA A 30 8.06 13.43 -8.19
N ARG A 31 6.92 14.12 -8.04
CA ARG A 31 5.74 13.57 -7.35
C ARG A 31 5.10 12.42 -8.11
N GLU A 32 4.92 12.57 -9.42
CA GLU A 32 4.37 11.51 -10.29
C GLU A 32 5.25 10.26 -10.26
N GLU A 33 6.58 10.44 -10.28
CA GLU A 33 7.56 9.36 -10.17
C GLU A 33 7.51 8.68 -8.79
N ALA A 34 7.44 9.46 -7.71
CA ALA A 34 7.32 8.93 -6.35
C ALA A 34 6.02 8.15 -6.14
N GLU A 35 4.89 8.64 -6.67
CA GLU A 35 3.61 7.94 -6.62
C GLU A 35 3.67 6.62 -7.39
N ARG A 36 4.30 6.60 -8.56
CA ARG A 36 4.51 5.37 -9.33
C ARG A 36 5.35 4.36 -8.54
N GLN A 37 6.48 4.80 -7.98
CA GLN A 37 7.36 3.94 -7.18
C GLN A 37 6.62 3.37 -5.96
N GLN A 38 5.78 4.18 -5.32
CA GLN A 38 4.98 3.71 -4.19
C GLN A 38 3.96 2.65 -4.61
N GLN A 39 3.23 2.86 -5.70
CA GLN A 39 2.28 1.87 -6.21
C GLN A 39 2.96 0.56 -6.63
N GLU A 40 4.16 0.64 -7.20
CA GLU A 40 4.97 -0.53 -7.55
C GLU A 40 5.42 -1.29 -6.28
N ALA A 41 5.85 -0.57 -5.24
CA ALA A 41 6.23 -1.15 -3.96
C ALA A 41 5.03 -1.82 -3.26
N ASP A 42 3.87 -1.17 -3.23
CA ASP A 42 2.65 -1.71 -2.62
C ASP A 42 2.20 -3.00 -3.35
N LEU A 43 2.31 -3.03 -4.70
CA LEU A 43 2.05 -4.24 -5.48
C LEU A 43 3.05 -5.35 -5.20
N ALA A 44 4.33 -5.02 -5.07
CA ALA A 44 5.37 -5.99 -4.75
C ALA A 44 5.13 -6.60 -3.36
N ASN A 45 4.76 -5.78 -2.38
CA ASN A 45 4.44 -6.24 -1.03
C ASN A 45 3.20 -7.15 -1.01
N ALA A 46 2.14 -6.78 -1.73
CA ALA A 46 0.95 -7.63 -1.85
C ALA A 46 1.29 -9.00 -2.47
N LYS A 47 2.12 -9.03 -3.52
CA LYS A 47 2.58 -10.30 -4.13
C LYS A 47 3.44 -11.12 -3.18
N ALA A 48 4.35 -10.48 -2.44
CA ALA A 48 5.20 -11.15 -1.46
C ALA A 48 4.37 -11.75 -0.33
N LEU A 49 3.40 -11.02 0.20
CA LEU A 49 2.47 -11.53 1.22
C LEU A 49 1.64 -12.70 0.68
N HIS A 50 1.10 -12.57 -0.53
CA HIS A 50 0.36 -13.66 -1.17
C HIS A 50 1.21 -14.92 -1.29
N ALA A 51 2.44 -14.80 -1.80
CA ALA A 51 3.36 -15.92 -1.91
C ALA A 51 3.64 -16.59 -0.55
N ALA A 52 3.80 -15.78 0.51
CA ALA A 52 4.01 -16.29 1.87
C ALA A 52 2.79 -17.06 2.40
N VAL A 53 1.57 -16.55 2.23
CA VAL A 53 0.36 -17.23 2.71
C VAL A 53 0.04 -18.49 1.90
N THR A 54 0.39 -18.54 0.62
CA THR A 54 0.18 -19.72 -0.24
C THR A 54 1.33 -20.71 -0.23
N ALA A 55 2.41 -20.45 0.52
CA ALA A 55 3.56 -21.34 0.56
C ALA A 55 3.22 -22.73 1.14
N GLU A 56 2.21 -22.78 2.01
CA GLU A 56 1.75 -23.98 2.72
C GLU A 56 0.29 -24.29 2.31
N GLU A 57 0.06 -24.70 1.07
CA GLU A 57 -1.29 -24.95 0.54
C GLU A 57 -2.06 -26.01 1.35
N ASP A 58 -1.36 -27.04 1.85
CA ASP A 58 -1.95 -28.07 2.70
C ASP A 58 -2.51 -27.50 4.01
N PHE A 59 -1.85 -26.50 4.60
CA PHE A 59 -2.36 -25.81 5.78
C PHE A 59 -3.65 -25.07 5.47
N LEU A 60 -3.70 -24.31 4.36
CA LEU A 60 -4.90 -23.59 3.94
C LEU A 60 -6.07 -24.55 3.73
N ASN A 61 -5.83 -25.65 3.01
CA ASN A 61 -6.83 -26.68 2.74
C ASN A 61 -7.34 -27.33 4.04
N SER A 62 -6.44 -27.66 4.99
CA SER A 62 -6.82 -28.25 6.28
C SER A 62 -7.71 -27.34 7.13
N ARG A 63 -7.66 -26.02 6.88
CA ARG A 63 -8.44 -24.99 7.57
C ARG A 63 -9.63 -24.48 6.76
N GLY A 64 -9.88 -25.03 5.56
CA GLY A 64 -10.96 -24.55 4.68
C GLY A 64 -10.77 -23.10 4.21
N LEU A 65 -9.52 -22.67 4.09
CA LEU A 65 -9.14 -21.33 3.66
C LEU A 65 -8.78 -21.32 2.18
N SER A 66 -9.14 -20.24 1.49
CA SER A 66 -8.60 -19.92 0.17
C SER A 66 -7.91 -18.56 0.18
N ALA A 67 -6.77 -18.47 -0.50
CA ALA A 67 -6.06 -17.21 -0.69
C ALA A 67 -6.35 -16.63 -2.08
N ASP A 68 -6.54 -15.31 -2.16
CA ASP A 68 -6.65 -14.57 -3.42
C ASP A 68 -5.84 -13.28 -3.32
N VAL A 69 -5.39 -12.77 -4.47
CA VAL A 69 -4.72 -11.47 -4.58
C VAL A 69 -5.38 -10.64 -5.67
N ARG A 70 -5.84 -9.44 -5.28
CA ARG A 70 -6.45 -8.47 -6.19
C ARG A 70 -5.75 -7.14 -6.05
N ARG A 71 -4.94 -6.80 -7.06
CA ARG A 71 -4.15 -5.56 -7.13
C ARG A 71 -3.25 -5.39 -5.90
N TYR A 72 -3.64 -4.62 -4.90
CA TYR A 72 -2.88 -4.38 -3.67
C TYR A 72 -3.47 -5.08 -2.44
N THR A 73 -4.50 -5.92 -2.63
CA THR A 73 -5.17 -6.63 -1.54
C THR A 73 -4.88 -8.12 -1.61
N VAL A 74 -4.44 -8.69 -0.49
CA VAL A 74 -4.38 -10.14 -0.26
C VAL A 74 -5.52 -10.52 0.65
N SER A 75 -6.28 -11.55 0.31
CA SER A 75 -7.40 -12.02 1.12
C SER A 75 -7.29 -13.51 1.44
N LEU A 76 -7.55 -13.87 2.69
CA LEU A 76 -7.86 -15.23 3.12
C LEU A 76 -9.36 -15.33 3.35
N ASP A 77 -10.01 -16.18 2.56
CA ASP A 77 -11.43 -16.44 2.59
C ASP A 77 -11.74 -17.75 3.31
N HIS A 78 -12.60 -17.66 4.31
CA HIS A 78 -13.29 -18.78 4.94
C HIS A 78 -14.80 -18.65 4.66
N PRO A 79 -15.61 -19.73 4.77
CA PRO A 79 -17.07 -19.61 4.71
C PRO A 79 -17.64 -18.64 5.73
N ASP A 80 -17.05 -18.59 6.94
CA ASP A 80 -17.56 -17.80 8.07
C ASP A 80 -16.95 -16.41 8.20
N PHE A 81 -15.75 -16.17 7.67
CA PHE A 81 -15.04 -14.92 7.83
C PHE A 81 -14.12 -14.63 6.64
N ARG A 82 -13.59 -13.42 6.57
CA ARG A 82 -12.55 -13.02 5.62
C ARG A 82 -11.50 -12.20 6.34
N ILE A 83 -10.24 -12.53 6.13
CA ILE A 83 -9.11 -11.68 6.51
C ILE A 83 -8.58 -11.03 5.24
N ALA A 84 -8.40 -9.72 5.22
CA ALA A 84 -7.86 -9.02 4.05
C ALA A 84 -6.78 -8.02 4.46
N ALA A 85 -5.64 -8.03 3.77
CA ALA A 85 -4.54 -7.10 3.91
C ALA A 85 -4.46 -6.23 2.67
N TYR A 86 -4.71 -4.92 2.80
CA TYR A 86 -4.64 -3.95 1.72
C TYR A 86 -3.39 -3.07 1.87
N PHE A 87 -2.53 -3.06 0.86
CA PHE A 87 -1.34 -2.22 0.82
C PHE A 87 -1.64 -0.86 0.20
N GLU A 88 -1.32 0.19 0.93
CA GLU A 88 -1.43 1.58 0.49
C GLU A 88 -0.40 2.44 1.21
N ALA A 89 0.29 3.29 0.46
CA ALA A 89 1.25 4.26 0.99
C ALA A 89 2.33 3.62 1.89
N GLY A 90 2.76 2.40 1.54
CA GLY A 90 3.83 1.68 2.24
C GLY A 90 3.38 0.97 3.52
N GLN A 91 2.08 0.96 3.82
CA GLN A 91 1.52 0.26 4.97
C GLN A 91 0.49 -0.77 4.52
N ALA A 92 0.33 -1.82 5.32
CA ALA A 92 -0.73 -2.80 5.17
C ALA A 92 -1.84 -2.52 6.17
N ASN A 93 -3.07 -2.36 5.68
CA ASN A 93 -4.25 -2.34 6.52
C ASN A 93 -4.89 -3.74 6.52
N VAL A 94 -4.75 -4.46 7.63
CA VAL A 94 -5.27 -5.82 7.80
C VAL A 94 -6.62 -5.76 8.51
N THR A 95 -7.62 -6.42 7.94
CA THR A 95 -9.01 -6.41 8.41
C THR A 95 -9.51 -7.84 8.59
N LEU A 96 -10.39 -8.04 9.57
CA LEU A 96 -11.16 -9.27 9.77
C LEU A 96 -12.65 -8.94 9.69
N SER A 97 -13.34 -9.51 8.71
CA SER A 97 -14.78 -9.38 8.51
C SER A 97 -15.48 -10.70 8.78
N ASP A 98 -16.65 -10.65 9.42
CA ASP A 98 -17.48 -11.80 9.72
C ASP A 98 -18.60 -11.94 8.68
N LYS A 99 -18.74 -13.14 8.12
CA LYS A 99 -19.76 -13.50 7.12
C LYS A 99 -20.97 -14.21 7.73
N ARG A 100 -20.88 -14.69 8.98
CA ARG A 100 -21.98 -15.41 9.66
C ARG A 100 -23.18 -14.51 9.92
N THR A 101 -22.93 -13.24 10.19
CA THR A 101 -23.96 -12.26 10.60
C THR A 101 -24.19 -11.16 9.57
N ALA A 102 -23.35 -11.09 8.52
CA ALA A 102 -23.45 -10.05 7.52
C ALA A 102 -24.50 -10.40 6.45
N LEU A 103 -25.42 -9.47 6.19
CA LEU A 103 -26.21 -9.46 4.97
C LEU A 103 -25.23 -9.39 3.77
N SER A 104 -25.47 -10.22 2.76
CA SER A 104 -24.65 -10.31 1.54
C SER A 104 -24.31 -8.91 0.99
N GLY A 105 -23.05 -8.52 1.11
CA GLY A 105 -22.51 -7.28 0.52
C GLY A 105 -22.02 -6.20 1.48
N ALA A 106 -22.20 -6.32 2.80
CA ALA A 106 -21.81 -5.25 3.74
C ALA A 106 -21.33 -5.74 5.12
N ALA A 107 -20.43 -6.72 5.15
CA ALA A 107 -19.76 -7.11 6.39
C ALA A 107 -18.75 -6.04 6.82
N ALA A 108 -19.11 -5.17 7.76
CA ALA A 108 -18.15 -4.24 8.37
C ALA A 108 -17.03 -5.03 9.07
N PRO A 109 -15.76 -4.58 8.99
CA PRO A 109 -14.66 -5.27 9.67
C PRO A 109 -14.86 -5.23 11.19
N ARG A 110 -14.76 -6.39 11.84
CA ARG A 110 -14.81 -6.55 13.30
C ARG A 110 -13.50 -6.17 13.96
N LYS A 111 -12.38 -6.45 13.28
CA LYS A 111 -11.03 -6.07 13.72
C LYS A 111 -10.29 -5.44 12.54
N GLN A 112 -9.43 -4.47 12.87
CA GLN A 112 -8.56 -3.82 11.92
C GLN A 112 -7.25 -3.47 12.61
N GLN A 113 -6.13 -3.69 11.92
CA GLN A 113 -4.80 -3.34 12.42
C GLN A 113 -3.88 -2.98 11.25
N THR A 114 -3.05 -1.97 11.45
CA THR A 114 -2.04 -1.55 10.48
C THR A 114 -0.72 -2.28 10.72
N ALA A 115 -0.01 -2.59 9.65
CA ALA A 115 1.30 -3.21 9.63
C ALA A 115 2.25 -2.39 8.74
N GLU A 116 3.52 -2.32 9.11
CA GLU A 116 4.53 -1.52 8.39
C GLU A 116 5.35 -2.36 7.41
N SER A 117 5.20 -3.68 7.46
CA SER A 117 5.92 -4.62 6.61
C SER A 117 5.05 -5.82 6.21
N VAL A 118 5.54 -6.59 5.22
CA VAL A 118 4.92 -7.86 4.82
C VAL A 118 4.93 -8.87 5.98
N GLU A 119 5.99 -8.89 6.78
CA GLU A 119 6.12 -9.80 7.93
C GLU A 119 5.13 -9.43 9.04
N ASP A 120 5.01 -8.14 9.37
CA ASP A 120 4.00 -7.68 10.34
C ASP A 120 2.59 -7.98 9.84
N ALA A 121 2.31 -7.77 8.55
CA ALA A 121 1.00 -8.08 7.97
C ALA A 121 0.69 -9.57 8.10
N LEU A 122 1.65 -10.44 7.81
CA LEU A 122 1.52 -11.89 7.98
C LEU A 122 1.26 -12.26 9.45
N GLN A 123 1.97 -11.63 10.39
CA GLN A 123 1.77 -11.85 11.82
C GLN A 123 0.37 -11.44 12.28
N VAL A 124 -0.12 -10.28 11.83
CA VAL A 124 -1.48 -9.81 12.14
C VAL A 124 -2.53 -10.75 11.55
N MET A 125 -2.34 -11.22 10.30
CA MET A 125 -3.24 -12.19 9.69
C MET A 125 -3.26 -13.51 10.47
N ALA A 126 -2.10 -13.99 10.92
CA ALA A 126 -2.00 -15.19 11.75
C ALA A 126 -2.71 -15.01 13.11
N GLN A 127 -2.60 -13.83 13.73
CA GLN A 127 -3.31 -13.50 14.97
C GLN A 127 -4.83 -13.53 14.76
N PHE A 128 -5.32 -12.89 13.71
CA PHE A 128 -6.76 -12.90 13.39
C PHE A 128 -7.27 -14.30 13.08
N LEU A 129 -6.47 -15.12 12.39
CA LEU A 129 -6.80 -16.52 12.14
C LEU A 129 -6.86 -17.32 13.44
N ALA A 130 -5.88 -17.16 14.33
CA ALA A 130 -5.86 -17.83 15.63
C ALA A 130 -7.12 -17.49 16.45
N ASP A 131 -7.50 -16.21 16.50
CA ASP A 131 -8.66 -15.71 17.22
C ASP A 131 -10.00 -16.30 16.75
N GLU A 132 -10.12 -16.71 15.47
CA GLU A 132 -11.34 -17.35 14.93
C GLU A 132 -11.33 -18.88 15.05
N THR A 133 -10.17 -19.47 15.38
CA THR A 133 -10.01 -20.93 15.55
C THR A 133 -10.07 -21.40 17.00
N LEU A 134 -10.12 -20.48 17.97
CA LEU A 134 -10.32 -20.72 19.39
C LEU A 134 -11.82 -20.74 19.75
#